data_AF-A0A5N3PBQ8-F1
#
_entry.id   AF-A0A5N3PBQ8-F1
#
_cell.length_a   1.000
_cell.length_b   1.000
_cell.length_c   1.000
_cell.angle_alpha   90.00
_cell.angle_beta   90.00
_cell.angle_gamma   90.00
#
_symmetry.space_group_name_H-M   'P 1'
#
loop_
_entity.id
_entity.type
_entity.pdbx_description
1 polymer ?
#
loop_
_entity_poly.entity_id
_entity_poly.type
_entity_poly.pdbx_seq_one_letter_code
_entity_poly.pdbx_strand_id
1 'polypeptide(L)'
;MRRLVALCLLGLSLSFGLSEEAAAQRPSRAAETFRLEPQRPGETDVYILSFGLWGPQSVFESEARGAARVLEGTFASNGRSIVRSNTKRRAGANAATLMAASRAVGRVLDPGQDVALVVLTSHGAPEGLGLVGPREAGVLTPRDVGALLDASGARYRILIVSACYSGVFADALADPRTLVITAAAADRSSFGCRDGATWTYFGDAFFNQSLRSERRLDAAFAKARNLVTQREKREGFEPSNPQIAGGALVLEHLAKR
;
A
#
# COMPACT_ATOMS: atom_id res chain seq x y z
N MET A 1 27.05 23.37 -83.90
CA MET A 1 26.81 21.92 -83.73
C MET A 1 27.19 21.52 -82.31
N ARG A 2 26.37 20.68 -81.65
CA ARG A 2 26.52 20.10 -80.28
C ARG A 2 26.30 21.11 -79.13
N ARG A 3 25.12 21.24 -78.50
CA ARG A 3 24.40 20.36 -77.54
C ARG A 3 25.23 19.94 -76.31
N LEU A 4 24.79 20.35 -75.11
CA LEU A 4 24.60 19.55 -73.86
C LEU A 4 24.33 20.50 -72.67
N VAL A 5 23.05 20.74 -72.33
CA VAL A 5 22.23 20.10 -71.26
C VAL A 5 22.65 20.54 -69.85
N ALA A 6 21.83 21.43 -69.27
CA ALA A 6 21.77 21.75 -67.86
C ALA A 6 21.05 20.63 -67.10
N LEU A 7 21.67 20.13 -66.03
CA LEU A 7 21.13 19.08 -65.17
C LEU A 7 20.30 19.72 -64.04
N CYS A 8 18.97 19.82 -64.23
CA CYS A 8 18.03 20.08 -63.14
C CYS A 8 17.74 18.76 -62.42
N LEU A 9 18.15 18.65 -61.16
CA LEU A 9 17.73 17.57 -60.26
C LEU A 9 16.29 17.85 -59.78
N LEU A 10 15.32 17.15 -60.36
CA LEU A 10 13.97 17.03 -59.80
C LEU A 10 14.02 16.16 -58.54
N GLY A 11 13.69 16.74 -57.40
CA GLY A 11 13.33 16.00 -56.20
C GLY A 11 11.95 15.38 -56.36
N LEU A 12 11.90 14.06 -56.46
CA LEU A 12 10.68 13.25 -56.45
C LEU A 12 10.69 12.41 -55.17
N SER A 13 10.27 12.98 -54.04
CA SER A 13 10.04 12.20 -52.83
C SER A 13 8.56 11.83 -52.74
N LEU A 14 8.31 10.54 -52.92
CA LEU A 14 7.03 9.87 -52.79
C LEU A 14 6.34 10.18 -51.46
N SER A 15 5.05 10.45 -51.56
CA SER A 15 4.07 10.44 -50.48
C SER A 15 4.09 9.09 -49.74
N PHE A 16 4.34 9.10 -48.44
CA PHE A 16 3.92 8.02 -47.54
C PHE A 16 2.82 8.55 -46.62
N GLY A 17 1.70 7.82 -46.66
CA GLY A 17 0.41 8.23 -46.18
C GLY A 17 0.34 8.48 -44.68
N LEU A 18 -0.57 9.40 -44.36
CA LEU A 18 -1.25 9.47 -43.08
C LEU A 18 -1.88 8.11 -42.78
N SER A 19 -1.45 7.48 -41.71
CA SER A 19 -2.36 6.73 -40.86
C SER A 19 -1.99 7.07 -39.42
N GLU A 20 -2.64 8.11 -38.90
CA GLU A 20 -2.90 8.19 -37.47
C GLU A 20 -3.75 6.96 -37.12
N GLU A 21 -3.08 5.85 -36.84
CA GLU A 21 -3.68 4.79 -36.04
C GLU A 21 -3.86 5.38 -34.65
N ALA A 22 -5.01 6.03 -34.48
CA ALA A 22 -5.64 6.26 -33.20
C ALA A 22 -5.52 4.95 -32.44
N ALA A 23 -4.59 4.91 -31.48
CA ALA A 23 -4.43 3.82 -30.55
C ALA A 23 -5.74 3.71 -29.79
N ALA A 24 -6.64 2.89 -30.32
CA ALA A 24 -7.91 2.58 -29.71
C ALA A 24 -7.59 2.14 -28.29
N GLN A 25 -7.99 2.98 -27.32
CA GLN A 25 -7.97 2.62 -25.92
C GLN A 25 -8.64 1.26 -25.80
N ARG A 26 -7.83 0.25 -25.50
CA ARG A 26 -8.34 -1.09 -25.21
C ARG A 26 -9.40 -0.94 -24.11
N PRO A 27 -10.58 -1.56 -24.28
CA PRO A 27 -11.68 -1.39 -23.34
C PRO A 27 -11.20 -1.74 -21.94
N SER A 28 -11.57 -0.88 -20.98
CA SER A 28 -11.24 -1.04 -19.57
C SER A 28 -11.56 -2.48 -19.16
N ARG A 29 -10.55 -3.18 -18.65
CA ARG A 29 -10.73 -4.40 -17.86
C ARG A 29 -11.92 -4.14 -16.91
N ALA A 30 -12.97 -4.97 -16.98
CA ALA A 30 -14.19 -4.80 -16.19
C ALA A 30 -13.83 -4.31 -14.78
N ALA A 31 -14.43 -3.19 -14.36
CA ALA A 31 -14.09 -2.54 -13.10
C ALA A 31 -14.02 -3.59 -11.99
N GLU A 32 -12.87 -3.68 -11.32
CA GLU A 32 -12.66 -4.71 -10.31
C GLU A 32 -13.73 -4.57 -9.23
N THR A 33 -14.53 -5.63 -9.04
CA THR A 33 -15.60 -5.63 -8.04
C THR A 33 -15.09 -6.26 -6.75
N PHE A 34 -15.16 -5.50 -5.66
CA PHE A 34 -14.91 -5.98 -4.32
C PHE A 34 -16.25 -6.19 -3.62
N ARG A 35 -16.42 -7.34 -2.96
CA ARG A 35 -17.59 -7.63 -2.12
C ARG A 35 -17.17 -7.45 -0.67
N LEU A 36 -17.91 -6.61 0.04
CA LEU A 36 -17.70 -6.29 1.44
C LEU A 36 -19.05 -6.33 2.14
N GLU A 37 -19.06 -6.80 3.39
CA GLU A 37 -20.23 -6.68 4.24
C GLU A 37 -20.51 -5.18 4.55
N PRO A 38 -21.78 -4.76 4.57
CA PRO A 38 -22.15 -3.39 4.90
C PRO A 38 -21.82 -3.05 6.36
N GLN A 39 -21.73 -1.77 6.67
CA GLN A 39 -21.51 -1.31 8.04
C GLN A 39 -22.63 -1.78 8.98
N ARG A 40 -22.28 -1.98 10.25
CA ARG A 40 -23.20 -2.30 11.35
C ARG A 40 -23.57 -1.01 12.09
N PRO A 41 -24.85 -0.59 12.06
CA PRO A 41 -25.28 0.60 12.76
C PRO A 41 -25.00 0.52 14.26
N GLY A 42 -24.36 1.55 14.81
CA GLY A 42 -24.03 1.66 16.23
C GLY A 42 -22.76 0.92 16.65
N GLU A 43 -22.10 0.16 15.76
CA GLU A 43 -21.00 -0.71 16.17
C GLU A 43 -19.58 -0.22 15.90
N THR A 44 -19.27 0.80 15.10
CA THR A 44 -17.92 0.93 14.52
C THR A 44 -17.57 -0.35 13.73
N ASP A 45 -17.15 -0.20 12.49
CA ASP A 45 -16.53 -1.27 11.69
C ASP A 45 -15.09 -0.87 11.36
N VAL A 46 -14.18 -1.86 11.25
CA VAL A 46 -12.84 -1.62 10.72
C VAL A 46 -12.76 -2.30 9.37
N TYR A 47 -12.69 -1.52 8.30
CA TYR A 47 -12.51 -2.02 6.95
C TYR A 47 -11.03 -2.11 6.63
N ILE A 48 -10.56 -3.31 6.30
CA ILE A 48 -9.13 -3.62 6.15
C ILE A 48 -8.74 -3.71 4.67
N LEU A 49 -7.80 -2.87 4.24
CA LEU A 49 -7.24 -2.83 2.90
C LEU A 49 -5.76 -3.24 2.98
N SER A 50 -5.41 -4.49 2.67
CA SER A 50 -4.05 -5.00 2.85
C SER A 50 -3.36 -5.34 1.52
N PHE A 51 -2.23 -4.69 1.26
CA PHE A 51 -1.55 -4.73 -0.03
C PHE A 51 -0.08 -5.13 0.06
N GLY A 52 0.30 -6.14 -0.72
CA GLY A 52 1.69 -6.50 -1.00
C GLY A 52 2.13 -5.94 -2.35
N LEU A 53 2.98 -4.91 -2.35
CA LEU A 53 3.17 -4.08 -3.55
C LEU A 53 4.30 -4.56 -4.47
N TRP A 54 5.22 -5.38 -3.96
CA TRP A 54 6.42 -5.80 -4.70
C TRP A 54 6.37 -7.29 -5.07
N GLY A 55 6.07 -7.58 -6.33
CA GLY A 55 5.81 -8.92 -6.83
C GLY A 55 7.01 -9.89 -6.89
N PRO A 56 8.26 -9.44 -7.12
CA PRO A 56 9.40 -10.34 -7.19
C PRO A 56 9.74 -11.11 -5.90
N GLN A 57 9.33 -10.66 -4.71
CA GLN A 57 9.55 -11.37 -3.44
C GLN A 57 8.21 -11.79 -2.80
N SER A 58 8.08 -13.06 -2.43
CA SER A 58 6.83 -13.63 -1.89
C SER A 58 6.49 -13.16 -0.46
N VAL A 59 7.45 -12.57 0.26
CA VAL A 59 7.24 -12.07 1.62
C VAL A 59 6.17 -11.01 1.69
N PHE A 60 6.08 -10.13 0.69
CA PHE A 60 5.10 -9.03 0.68
C PHE A 60 3.67 -9.54 0.46
N GLU A 61 3.49 -10.59 -0.35
CA GLU A 61 2.19 -11.26 -0.47
C GLU A 61 1.84 -11.99 0.85
N SER A 62 2.80 -12.70 1.43
CA SER A 62 2.60 -13.48 2.64
C SER A 62 2.25 -12.59 3.84
N GLU A 63 2.97 -11.49 3.99
CA GLU A 63 2.75 -10.49 5.03
C GLU A 63 1.42 -9.76 4.84
N ALA A 64 1.07 -9.32 3.63
CA ALA A 64 -0.23 -8.68 3.39
C ALA A 64 -1.40 -9.60 3.77
N ARG A 65 -1.33 -10.88 3.40
CA ARG A 65 -2.33 -11.89 3.76
C ARG A 65 -2.34 -12.19 5.26
N GLY A 66 -1.17 -12.29 5.88
CA GLY A 66 -1.04 -12.54 7.31
C GLY A 66 -1.57 -11.38 8.15
N ALA A 67 -1.18 -10.15 7.82
CA ALA A 67 -1.61 -8.94 8.48
C ALA A 67 -3.14 -8.81 8.46
N ALA A 68 -3.75 -9.00 7.28
CA ALA A 68 -5.20 -8.97 7.15
C ALA A 68 -5.89 -9.97 8.09
N ARG A 69 -5.45 -11.24 8.12
CA ARG A 69 -6.04 -12.26 9.01
C ARG A 69 -5.92 -11.92 10.49
N VAL A 70 -4.77 -11.40 10.91
CA VAL A 70 -4.57 -10.99 12.31
C VAL A 70 -5.49 -9.81 12.66
N LEU A 71 -5.56 -8.81 11.78
CA LEU A 71 -6.38 -7.62 11.97
C LEU A 71 -7.88 -7.96 11.94
N GLU A 72 -8.32 -8.86 11.07
CA GLU A 72 -9.70 -9.37 11.05
C GLU A 72 -10.08 -9.98 12.40
N GLY A 73 -9.21 -10.80 12.98
CA GLY A 73 -9.43 -11.36 14.32
C GLY A 73 -9.39 -10.30 15.41
N THR A 74 -8.50 -9.32 15.31
CA THR A 74 -8.34 -8.24 16.29
C THR A 74 -9.57 -7.32 16.36
N PHE A 75 -10.17 -7.02 15.20
CA PHE A 75 -11.26 -6.06 15.06
C PHE A 75 -12.63 -6.68 14.73
N ALA A 76 -12.72 -8.02 14.71
CA ALA A 76 -13.93 -8.75 14.29
C ALA A 76 -14.44 -8.32 12.89
N SER A 77 -13.51 -8.07 11.95
CA SER A 77 -13.78 -7.52 10.61
C SER A 77 -14.04 -8.57 9.53
N ASN A 78 -14.57 -9.75 9.90
CA ASN A 78 -14.87 -10.80 8.93
C ASN A 78 -15.80 -10.26 7.82
N GLY A 79 -15.45 -10.53 6.56
CA GLY A 79 -16.17 -10.02 5.39
C GLY A 79 -15.96 -8.52 5.07
N ARG A 80 -15.11 -7.81 5.83
CA ARG A 80 -14.81 -6.37 5.65
C ARG A 80 -13.35 -6.13 5.27
N SER A 81 -12.70 -7.10 4.63
CA SER A 81 -11.32 -6.99 4.18
C SER A 81 -11.16 -7.14 2.67
N ILE A 82 -10.17 -6.44 2.12
CA ILE A 82 -9.66 -6.61 0.76
C ILE A 82 -8.17 -6.91 0.88
N VAL A 83 -7.75 -8.06 0.35
CA VAL A 83 -6.34 -8.42 0.27
C VAL A 83 -5.93 -8.56 -1.19
N ARG A 84 -4.85 -7.87 -1.55
CA ARG A 84 -4.32 -7.84 -2.92
C ARG A 84 -2.81 -7.79 -2.90
N SER A 85 -2.17 -8.41 -3.89
CA SER A 85 -0.71 -8.39 -3.97
C SER A 85 -0.24 -8.54 -5.39
N ASN A 86 0.89 -7.92 -5.70
CA ASN A 86 1.68 -8.27 -6.87
C ASN A 86 2.44 -9.56 -6.61
N THR A 87 2.64 -10.34 -7.66
CA THR A 87 3.52 -11.51 -7.68
C THR A 87 4.35 -11.48 -8.97
N LYS A 88 5.34 -12.36 -9.09
CA LYS A 88 6.12 -12.54 -10.34
C LYS A 88 5.25 -12.69 -11.59
N ARG A 89 4.01 -13.19 -11.46
CA ARG A 89 3.11 -13.51 -12.57
C ARG A 89 1.80 -12.70 -12.59
N ARG A 90 1.46 -11.97 -11.53
CA ARG A 90 0.16 -11.31 -11.38
C ARG A 90 0.33 -9.86 -10.90
N ALA A 91 -0.24 -8.92 -11.65
CA ALA A 91 -0.45 -7.54 -11.21
C ALA A 91 -1.77 -7.48 -10.44
N GLY A 92 -1.69 -7.74 -9.13
CA GLY A 92 -2.86 -7.79 -8.26
C GLY A 92 -2.99 -6.57 -7.34
N ALA A 93 -1.96 -5.73 -7.24
CA ALA A 93 -1.95 -4.51 -6.44
C ALA A 93 -1.23 -3.41 -7.22
N ASN A 94 -1.96 -2.64 -8.03
CA ASN A 94 -1.47 -1.43 -8.70
C ASN A 94 -2.30 -0.22 -8.28
N ALA A 95 -1.92 0.98 -8.73
CA ALA A 95 -2.57 2.22 -8.33
C ALA A 95 -4.10 2.19 -8.58
N ALA A 96 -4.53 1.65 -9.72
CA ALA A 96 -5.95 1.53 -10.06
C ALA A 96 -6.69 0.57 -9.11
N THR A 97 -6.12 -0.60 -8.81
CA THR A 97 -6.70 -1.57 -7.87
C THR A 97 -6.78 -1.00 -6.45
N LEU A 98 -5.72 -0.34 -5.97
CA LEU A 98 -5.70 0.28 -4.64
C LEU A 98 -6.80 1.36 -4.52
N MET A 99 -6.92 2.23 -5.52
CA MET A 99 -7.95 3.27 -5.57
C MET A 99 -9.36 2.69 -5.66
N ALA A 100 -9.57 1.67 -6.49
CA ALA A 100 -10.86 0.99 -6.61
C ALA A 100 -11.27 0.28 -5.31
N ALA A 101 -10.32 -0.31 -4.59
CA ALA A 101 -10.56 -0.95 -3.30
C ALA A 101 -10.97 0.09 -2.23
N SER A 102 -10.27 1.22 -2.16
CA SER A 102 -10.62 2.30 -1.23
C SER A 102 -12.03 2.86 -1.50
N ARG A 103 -12.37 3.11 -2.79
CA ARG A 103 -13.73 3.51 -3.18
C ARG A 103 -14.79 2.44 -2.94
N ALA A 104 -14.43 1.16 -2.93
CA ALA A 104 -15.36 0.09 -2.57
C ALA A 104 -15.68 0.12 -1.08
N VAL A 105 -14.67 0.34 -0.24
CA VAL A 105 -14.82 0.54 1.20
C VAL A 105 -15.70 1.76 1.48
N GLY A 106 -15.46 2.89 0.81
CA GLY A 106 -16.29 4.10 0.96
C GLY A 106 -17.76 3.97 0.55
N ARG A 107 -18.14 2.91 -0.18
CA ARG A 107 -19.54 2.64 -0.54
C ARG A 107 -20.32 1.88 0.52
N VAL A 108 -19.64 1.24 1.47
CA VAL A 108 -20.26 0.35 2.45
C VAL A 108 -20.05 0.77 3.90
N LEU A 109 -19.03 1.59 4.18
CA LEU A 109 -18.74 2.12 5.51
C LEU A 109 -19.65 3.31 5.88
N ASP A 110 -19.81 3.56 7.18
CA ASP A 110 -20.31 4.83 7.71
C ASP A 110 -19.13 5.80 7.96
N PRO A 111 -19.04 6.94 7.26
CA PRO A 111 -17.90 7.85 7.36
C PRO A 111 -17.66 8.44 8.75
N GLY A 112 -18.71 8.60 9.55
CA GLY A 112 -18.65 9.20 10.88
C GLY A 112 -18.35 8.20 11.99
N GLN A 113 -18.64 6.92 11.74
CA GLN A 113 -18.56 5.83 12.70
C GLN A 113 -17.40 4.87 12.45
N ASP A 114 -17.10 4.54 11.20
CA ASP A 114 -16.20 3.43 10.87
C ASP A 114 -14.77 3.89 10.60
N VAL A 115 -13.86 2.91 10.59
CA VAL A 115 -12.42 3.11 10.39
C VAL A 115 -11.97 2.44 9.09
N ALA A 116 -11.26 3.19 8.24
CA ALA A 116 -10.52 2.61 7.12
C ALA A 116 -9.07 2.33 7.56
N LEU A 117 -8.67 1.05 7.54
CA LEU A 117 -7.32 0.60 7.89
C LEU A 117 -6.61 0.08 6.64
N VAL A 118 -5.52 0.74 6.26
CA VAL A 118 -4.67 0.38 5.12
C VAL A 118 -3.36 -0.21 5.61
N VAL A 119 -3.00 -1.40 5.11
CA VAL A 119 -1.68 -2.03 5.30
C VAL A 119 -0.95 -2.03 3.95
N LEU A 120 0.26 -1.49 3.93
CA LEU A 120 1.14 -1.51 2.76
C LEU A 120 2.46 -2.19 3.14
N THR A 121 2.84 -3.23 2.41
CA THR A 121 4.13 -3.92 2.58
C THR A 121 4.88 -4.01 1.26
N SER A 122 6.12 -3.54 1.24
CA SER A 122 6.96 -3.43 0.05
C SER A 122 8.42 -3.13 0.38
N HIS A 123 9.25 -2.99 -0.65
CA HIS A 123 10.48 -2.18 -0.54
C HIS A 123 10.12 -0.70 -0.46
N GLY A 124 10.99 0.07 0.19
CA GLY A 124 10.81 1.50 0.34
C GLY A 124 12.09 2.27 0.04
N ALA A 125 11.90 3.52 -0.36
CA ALA A 125 12.90 4.54 -0.58
C ALA A 125 12.39 5.86 0.01
N PRO A 126 13.23 6.90 0.16
CA PRO A 126 12.79 8.20 0.68
C PRO A 126 11.59 8.80 -0.08
N GLU A 127 11.42 8.48 -1.36
CA GLU A 127 10.32 8.96 -2.19
C GLU A 127 8.99 8.22 -1.96
N GLY A 128 9.03 7.02 -1.38
CA GLY A 128 7.85 6.18 -1.13
C GLY A 128 8.08 4.68 -1.31
N LEU A 129 7.01 3.95 -1.62
CA LEU A 129 7.04 2.49 -1.71
C LEU A 129 7.19 2.02 -3.15
N GLY A 130 8.00 0.97 -3.36
CA GLY A 130 8.04 0.32 -4.66
C GLY A 130 6.68 -0.31 -5.00
N LEU A 131 6.12 0.04 -6.15
CA LEU A 131 4.90 -0.54 -6.70
C LEU A 131 5.28 -1.35 -7.93
N VAL A 132 5.55 -2.64 -7.75
CA VAL A 132 6.20 -3.48 -8.76
C VAL A 132 5.40 -4.74 -9.03
N GLY A 133 4.92 -4.87 -10.26
CA GLY A 133 4.21 -6.02 -10.79
C GLY A 133 4.81 -6.55 -12.09
N PRO A 134 4.21 -7.57 -12.72
CA PRO A 134 4.69 -8.07 -14.01
C PRO A 134 4.53 -6.99 -15.09
N ARG A 135 5.66 -6.46 -15.59
CA ARG A 135 5.76 -5.41 -16.62
C ARG A 135 5.31 -4.00 -16.16
N GLU A 136 5.16 -3.79 -14.86
CA GLU A 136 4.81 -2.49 -14.28
C GLU A 136 5.74 -2.21 -13.10
N ALA A 137 6.36 -1.03 -13.08
CA ALA A 137 7.19 -0.58 -11.98
C ALA A 137 6.96 0.91 -11.77
N GLY A 138 6.76 1.30 -10.52
CA GLY A 138 6.58 2.69 -10.13
C GLY A 138 6.82 2.86 -8.63
N VAL A 139 6.51 4.05 -8.14
CA VAL A 139 6.59 4.41 -6.74
C VAL A 139 5.21 4.87 -6.28
N LEU A 140 4.78 4.39 -5.12
CA LEU A 140 3.60 4.86 -4.41
C LEU A 140 4.05 5.88 -3.35
N THR A 141 3.83 7.16 -3.62
CA THR A 141 4.32 8.27 -2.78
C THR A 141 3.39 8.53 -1.57
N PRO A 142 3.82 9.29 -0.55
CA PRO A 142 2.92 9.74 0.52
C PRO A 142 1.68 10.47 0.02
N ARG A 143 1.82 11.28 -1.04
CA ARG A 143 0.69 11.98 -1.67
C ARG A 143 -0.32 10.98 -2.26
N ASP A 144 0.16 9.94 -2.94
CA ASP A 144 -0.72 8.92 -3.51
C ASP A 144 -1.47 8.15 -2.42
N VAL A 145 -0.77 7.82 -1.32
CA VAL A 145 -1.39 7.15 -0.16
C VAL A 145 -2.41 8.06 0.53
N GLY A 146 -2.15 9.36 0.65
CA GLY A 146 -3.14 10.33 1.13
C GLY A 146 -4.41 10.30 0.29
N ALA A 147 -4.27 10.34 -1.05
CA ALA A 147 -5.42 10.24 -1.95
C ALA A 147 -6.17 8.90 -1.84
N LEU A 148 -5.46 7.79 -1.56
CA LEU A 148 -6.08 6.49 -1.28
C LEU A 148 -6.89 6.52 0.03
N LEU A 149 -6.35 7.12 1.09
CA LEU A 149 -7.05 7.27 2.36
C LEU A 149 -8.31 8.15 2.21
N ASP A 150 -8.20 9.27 1.51
CA ASP A 150 -9.30 10.18 1.23
C ASP A 150 -10.42 9.53 0.41
N ALA A 151 -10.06 8.68 -0.56
CA ALA A 151 -11.03 7.98 -1.41
C ALA A 151 -11.94 7.01 -0.65
N SER A 152 -11.60 6.64 0.59
CA SER A 152 -12.48 5.86 1.45
C SER A 152 -13.60 6.70 2.04
N GLY A 153 -13.44 8.01 2.13
CA GLY A 153 -14.37 8.92 2.82
C GLY A 153 -14.38 8.77 4.34
N ALA A 154 -13.65 7.81 4.93
CA ALA A 154 -13.65 7.57 6.36
C ALA A 154 -13.08 8.77 7.12
N ARG A 155 -13.75 9.17 8.21
CA ARG A 155 -13.26 10.21 9.12
C ARG A 155 -12.10 9.70 9.98
N TYR A 156 -12.07 8.42 10.32
CA TYR A 156 -11.00 7.80 11.11
C TYR A 156 -10.20 6.83 10.24
N ARG A 157 -8.89 7.01 10.22
CA ARG A 157 -8.00 6.34 9.27
C ARG A 157 -6.81 5.76 9.98
N ILE A 158 -6.38 4.59 9.54
CA ILE A 158 -5.18 3.92 10.04
C ILE A 158 -4.34 3.52 8.83
N LEU A 159 -3.07 3.88 8.85
CA LEU A 159 -2.09 3.48 7.86
C LEU A 159 -0.96 2.72 8.55
N ILE A 160 -0.70 1.49 8.12
CA ILE A 160 0.43 0.68 8.59
C ILE A 160 1.34 0.40 7.40
N VAL A 161 2.59 0.87 7.47
CA VAL A 161 3.57 0.75 6.38
C VAL A 161 4.76 -0.10 6.82
N SER A 162 4.94 -1.24 6.17
CA SER A 162 6.05 -2.16 6.37
C SER A 162 7.05 -2.05 5.23
N ALA A 163 8.01 -1.13 5.36
CA ALA A 163 9.06 -0.86 4.38
C ALA A 163 10.23 -0.04 4.97
N CYS A 164 11.37 -0.03 4.27
CA CYS A 164 12.46 0.93 4.53
C CYS A 164 11.97 2.37 4.35
N TYR A 165 12.55 3.32 5.10
CA TYR A 165 12.25 4.75 5.03
C TYR A 165 10.77 5.10 5.27
N SER A 166 9.98 4.18 5.84
CA SER A 166 8.52 4.33 5.93
C SER A 166 8.07 5.48 6.85
N GLY A 167 8.95 6.04 7.67
CA GLY A 167 8.69 7.25 8.46
C GLY A 167 8.24 8.46 7.64
N VAL A 168 8.58 8.54 6.34
CA VAL A 168 8.11 9.61 5.46
C VAL A 168 6.58 9.69 5.36
N PHE A 169 5.88 8.57 5.57
CA PHE A 169 4.42 8.53 5.60
C PHE A 169 3.86 9.07 6.92
N ALA A 170 4.56 8.85 8.04
CA ALA A 170 4.16 9.41 9.32
C ALA A 170 4.27 10.94 9.29
N ASP A 171 5.38 11.47 8.78
CA ASP A 171 5.61 12.91 8.67
C ASP A 171 4.57 13.61 7.77
N ALA A 172 4.15 12.94 6.69
CA ALA A 172 3.25 13.52 5.69
C ALA A 172 1.76 13.37 6.02
N LEU A 173 1.35 12.29 6.69
CA LEU A 173 -0.06 11.88 6.77
C LEU A 173 -0.61 11.78 8.19
N ALA A 174 0.24 11.79 9.22
CA ALA A 174 -0.23 11.68 10.60
C ALA A 174 -0.97 12.95 11.03
N ASP A 175 -2.20 12.78 11.53
CA ASP A 175 -3.01 13.84 12.10
C ASP A 175 -3.91 13.25 13.21
N PRO A 176 -4.65 14.04 14.01
CA PRO A 176 -5.49 13.48 15.09
C PRO A 176 -6.46 12.37 14.67
N ARG A 177 -6.88 12.33 13.40
CA ARG A 177 -7.80 11.38 12.77
C ARG A 177 -7.12 10.35 11.86
N THR A 178 -5.82 10.45 11.65
CA THR A 178 -5.04 9.50 10.85
C THR A 178 -3.89 8.95 11.70
N LEU A 179 -4.03 7.70 12.15
CA LEU A 179 -2.97 6.97 12.85
C LEU A 179 -2.01 6.38 11.82
N VAL A 180 -0.72 6.68 11.92
CA VAL A 180 0.32 6.09 11.05
C VAL A 180 1.28 5.25 11.88
N ILE A 181 1.51 4.00 11.48
CA ILE A 181 2.46 3.07 12.08
C ILE A 181 3.45 2.64 11.01
N THR A 182 4.75 2.77 11.28
CA THR A 182 5.81 2.51 10.29
C THR A 182 6.83 1.51 10.82
N ALA A 183 7.35 0.67 9.92
CA ALA A 183 8.38 -0.31 10.26
C ALA A 183 9.77 0.31 10.49
N ALA A 184 9.99 1.52 9.98
CA ALA A 184 11.25 2.23 10.14
C ALA A 184 11.05 3.75 10.19
N ALA A 185 12.02 4.47 10.73
CA ALA A 185 12.10 5.92 10.62
C ALA A 185 12.41 6.36 9.18
N ALA A 186 12.21 7.66 8.90
CA ALA A 186 12.32 8.23 7.56
C ALA A 186 13.74 8.15 6.95
N ASP A 187 14.75 7.95 7.78
CA ASP A 187 16.18 7.84 7.42
C ASP A 187 16.75 6.42 7.67
N ARG A 188 15.89 5.43 7.97
CA ARG A 188 16.31 4.08 8.37
C ARG A 188 15.83 3.00 7.40
N SER A 189 16.63 1.96 7.25
CA SER A 189 16.20 0.72 6.62
C SER A 189 15.34 -0.12 7.57
N SER A 190 14.53 -1.01 6.99
CA SER A 190 13.82 -2.09 7.70
C SER A 190 14.27 -3.45 7.15
N PHE A 191 14.04 -4.54 7.87
CA PHE A 191 14.68 -5.82 7.59
C PHE A 191 13.71 -7.00 7.45
N GLY A 192 14.21 -8.12 6.91
CA GLY A 192 13.47 -9.38 6.79
C GLY A 192 12.73 -9.59 5.47
N CYS A 193 12.99 -8.79 4.43
CA CYS A 193 12.30 -8.84 3.15
C CYS A 193 12.83 -9.92 2.17
N ARG A 194 13.41 -11.01 2.67
CA ARG A 194 13.96 -12.10 1.84
C ARG A 194 12.85 -12.86 1.10
N ASP A 195 13.09 -13.23 -0.16
CA ASP A 195 12.15 -14.11 -0.89
C ASP A 195 11.96 -15.43 -0.13
N GLY A 196 10.72 -15.95 -0.11
CA GLY A 196 10.35 -17.14 0.66
C GLY A 196 10.12 -16.93 2.17
N ALA A 197 10.46 -15.77 2.74
CA ALA A 197 10.07 -15.46 4.13
C ALA A 197 8.56 -15.26 4.24
N THR A 198 7.97 -15.61 5.39
CA THR A 198 6.55 -15.37 5.66
C THR A 198 6.27 -13.94 6.11
N TRP A 199 7.21 -13.36 6.88
CA TRP A 199 7.09 -12.05 7.51
C TRP A 199 8.39 -11.27 7.38
N THR A 200 8.28 -9.95 7.25
CA THR A 200 9.37 -9.02 7.58
C THR A 200 9.62 -9.00 9.09
N TYR A 201 10.69 -8.37 9.55
CA TYR A 201 11.01 -8.33 10.98
C TYR A 201 9.95 -7.54 11.75
N PHE A 202 9.53 -6.40 11.20
CA PHE A 202 8.44 -5.61 11.76
C PHE A 202 7.10 -6.36 11.66
N GLY A 203 6.78 -6.97 10.52
CA GLY A 203 5.53 -7.69 10.36
C GLY A 203 5.38 -8.88 11.32
N ASP A 204 6.46 -9.61 11.57
CA ASP A 204 6.48 -10.67 12.57
C ASP A 204 6.28 -10.10 13.99
N ALA A 205 7.02 -9.06 14.35
CA ALA A 205 6.93 -8.43 15.67
C ALA A 205 5.55 -7.81 15.94
N PHE A 206 4.98 -7.10 14.96
CA PHE A 206 3.73 -6.35 15.12
C PHE A 206 2.50 -7.23 14.91
N PHE A 207 2.35 -7.84 13.74
CA PHE A 207 1.17 -8.66 13.42
C PHE A 207 1.25 -10.04 14.07
N ASN A 208 2.34 -10.77 13.82
CA ASN A 208 2.38 -12.18 14.18
C ASN A 208 2.56 -12.42 15.68
N GLN A 209 3.19 -11.49 16.41
CA GLN A 209 3.44 -11.61 17.85
C GLN A 209 2.59 -10.64 18.67
N SER A 210 2.73 -9.34 18.46
CA SER A 210 2.17 -8.35 19.40
C SER A 210 0.65 -8.26 19.34
N LEU A 211 0.07 -8.13 18.14
CA LEU A 211 -1.38 -8.04 17.95
C LEU A 211 -2.15 -9.31 18.31
N ARG A 212 -1.48 -10.47 18.38
CA ARG A 212 -2.11 -11.70 18.88
C ARG A 212 -2.31 -11.70 20.40
N SER A 213 -1.54 -10.89 21.11
CA SER A 213 -1.60 -10.78 22.57
C SER A 213 -2.17 -9.46 23.06
N GLU A 214 -2.19 -8.43 22.23
CA GLU A 214 -2.61 -7.07 22.57
C GLU A 214 -3.67 -6.58 21.59
N ARG A 215 -4.84 -6.21 22.11
CA ARG A 215 -5.94 -5.71 21.28
C ARG A 215 -5.78 -4.23 20.90
N ARG A 216 -5.00 -3.46 21.66
CA ARG A 216 -4.76 -2.05 21.39
C ARG A 216 -3.53 -1.87 20.49
N LEU A 217 -3.67 -1.08 19.43
CA LEU A 217 -2.61 -0.85 18.45
C LEU A 217 -1.37 -0.18 19.06
N ASP A 218 -1.56 0.77 19.98
CA ASP A 218 -0.46 1.48 20.67
C ASP A 218 0.35 0.56 21.59
N ALA A 219 -0.34 -0.28 22.37
CA ALA A 219 0.29 -1.30 23.21
C ALA A 219 1.01 -2.37 22.37
N ALA A 220 0.35 -2.87 21.31
CA ALA A 220 0.95 -3.81 20.38
C ALA A 220 2.19 -3.22 19.68
N PHE A 221 2.14 -1.94 19.30
CA PHE A 221 3.28 -1.25 18.69
C PHE A 221 4.44 -1.12 19.68
N ALA A 222 4.19 -0.73 20.93
CA ALA A 222 5.23 -0.61 21.94
C ALA A 222 5.96 -1.95 22.17
N LYS A 223 5.21 -3.05 22.22
CA LYS A 223 5.76 -4.41 22.29
C LYS A 223 6.55 -4.78 21.03
N ALA A 224 6.00 -4.52 19.84
CA ALA A 224 6.63 -4.82 18.57
C ALA A 224 7.96 -4.07 18.38
N ARG A 225 7.99 -2.79 18.76
CA ARG A 225 9.20 -1.96 18.73
C ARG A 225 10.32 -2.59 19.57
N ASN A 226 10.01 -3.07 20.77
CA ASN A 226 10.99 -3.76 21.60
C ASN A 226 11.49 -5.06 20.96
N LEU A 227 10.58 -5.90 20.45
CA LEU A 227 10.92 -7.18 19.83
C LEU A 227 11.82 -7.01 18.61
N VAL A 228 11.46 -6.07 17.71
CA VAL A 228 12.19 -5.85 16.47
C VAL A 228 13.56 -5.22 16.74
N THR A 229 13.64 -4.20 17.61
CA THR A 229 14.93 -3.58 17.98
C THR A 229 15.87 -4.59 18.63
N GLN A 230 15.37 -5.48 19.49
CA GLN A 230 16.20 -6.53 20.08
C GLN A 230 16.69 -7.52 19.03
N ARG A 231 15.84 -7.93 18.09
CA ARG A 231 16.24 -8.82 17.00
C ARG A 231 17.31 -8.18 16.12
N GLU A 232 17.09 -6.94 15.69
CA GLU A 232 18.03 -6.18 14.85
C GLU A 232 19.39 -6.07 15.51
N LYS A 233 19.44 -5.69 16.79
CA LYS A 233 20.70 -5.61 17.55
C LYS A 233 21.40 -6.95 17.68
N ARG A 234 20.66 -8.04 17.94
CA ARG A 234 21.24 -9.40 18.01
C ARG A 234 21.84 -9.84 16.68
N GLU A 235 21.25 -9.40 15.58
CA GLU A 235 21.72 -9.72 14.23
C GLU A 235 22.73 -8.70 13.67
N GLY A 236 23.14 -7.70 14.46
CA GLY A 236 24.16 -6.72 14.11
C GLY A 236 23.68 -5.58 13.21
N PHE A 237 22.37 -5.39 13.08
CA PHE A 237 21.80 -4.27 12.32
C PHE A 237 21.69 -3.00 13.18
N GLU A 238 21.84 -1.85 12.52
CA GLU A 238 21.40 -0.59 13.10
C GLU A 238 19.86 -0.60 13.21
N PRO A 239 19.28 -0.26 14.37
CA PRO A 239 17.83 -0.37 14.56
C PRO A 239 17.01 0.44 13.55
N SER A 240 15.92 -0.16 13.07
CA SER A 240 15.00 0.48 12.12
C SER A 240 14.24 1.66 12.73
N ASN A 241 14.12 1.70 14.07
CA ASN A 241 13.34 2.69 14.82
C ASN A 241 11.90 2.83 14.31
N PRO A 242 11.05 1.78 14.41
CA PRO A 242 9.63 1.87 14.06
C PRO A 242 8.96 3.06 14.75
N GLN A 243 7.96 3.67 14.10
CA GLN A 243 7.26 4.85 14.61
C GLN A 243 5.74 4.61 14.68
N ILE A 244 5.09 5.31 15.62
CA ILE A 244 3.64 5.49 15.67
C ILE A 244 3.38 6.99 15.82
N ALA A 245 2.53 7.55 14.97
CA ALA A 245 2.28 8.99 14.91
C ALA A 245 0.80 9.30 14.64
N GLY A 246 0.32 10.42 15.17
CA GLY A 246 -1.06 10.88 15.00
C GLY A 246 -2.10 9.96 15.66
N GLY A 247 -3.32 10.04 15.16
CA GLY A 247 -4.40 9.10 15.48
C GLY A 247 -4.97 9.19 16.90
N ALA A 248 -4.76 10.27 17.65
CA ALA A 248 -5.29 10.42 19.00
C ALA A 248 -6.81 10.17 19.06
N LEU A 249 -7.57 10.73 18.11
CA LEU A 249 -9.02 10.51 18.02
C LEU A 249 -9.37 9.12 17.49
N VAL A 250 -8.49 8.50 16.69
CA VAL A 250 -8.69 7.13 16.20
C VAL A 250 -8.55 6.13 17.34
N LEU A 251 -7.52 6.28 18.17
CA LEU A 251 -7.29 5.43 19.33
C LEU A 251 -8.40 5.59 20.38
N GLU A 252 -8.83 6.82 20.63
CA GLU A 252 -9.98 7.09 21.52
C GLU A 252 -11.27 6.44 20.97
N HIS A 253 -11.51 6.56 19.67
CA HIS A 253 -12.69 6.00 19.02
C HIS A 253 -12.71 4.46 19.09
N LEU A 254 -11.58 3.82 18.79
CA LEU A 254 -11.44 2.36 18.89
C LEU A 254 -11.52 1.84 20.33
N ALA A 255 -11.14 2.63 21.34
CA ALA A 255 -11.23 2.23 22.74
C ALA A 255 -12.67 2.11 23.27
N LYS A 256 -13.65 2.63 22.52
CA LYS A 256 -15.08 2.58 22.87
C LYS A 256 -15.79 1.34 22.32
N ARG A 257 -15.11 0.51 21.54
CA ARG A 257 -15.63 -0.75 20.98
C ARG A 257 -15.68 -1.89 21.99
#